data_AF-Q70AI8-F1
#
_entry.id   AF-Q70AI8-F1
#
_cell.length_a   1.000
_cell.length_b   1.000
_cell.length_c   1.000
_cell.angle_alpha   90.00
_cell.angle_beta   90.00
_cell.angle_gamma   90.00
#
_symmetry.space_group_name_H-M   'P 1'
#
loop_
_entity.id
_entity.type
_entity.pdbx_description
1 polymer ?
#
loop_
_entity_poly.entity_id
_entity_poly.type
_entity_poly.pdbx_seq_one_letter_code
_entity_poly.pdbx_strand_id
1 'polypeptide(L)' 'HDLLTKQSLSGIPLLILGNKIDKSEALSKPALVDQLGLESIKDREVCCYMISCKDSVNIDVVIDWLIKHSKTAN' A
#
# COMPACT_ATOMS: atom_id res chain seq x y z
N HIS A 1 -3.10 4.92 15.80
CA HIS A 1 -2.75 5.95 14.79
C HIS A 1 -1.30 6.40 14.99
N ASP A 2 -0.34 5.47 15.11
CA ASP A 2 1.02 5.76 15.66
C ASP A 2 2.17 5.18 14.81
N LEU A 3 1.85 4.55 13.68
CA LEU A 3 2.87 4.00 12.78
C LEU A 3 3.49 5.09 11.90
N LEU A 4 2.68 6.06 11.45
CA LEU A 4 3.08 7.08 10.48
C LEU A 4 3.95 8.21 11.07
N THR A 5 4.00 8.33 12.39
CA THR A 5 4.77 9.34 13.15
C THR A 5 6.21 8.92 13.40
N LYS A 6 6.59 7.68 13.08
CA LYS A 6 7.98 7.23 13.18
C LYS A 6 8.83 7.97 12.14
N GLN A 7 9.76 8.78 12.62
CA GLN A 7 10.74 9.52 11.81
C GLN A 7 11.57 8.59 10.90
N SER A 8 11.73 7.32 11.27
CA SER A 8 12.36 6.27 10.44
C SER A 8 11.59 5.96 9.14
N LEU A 9 10.33 6.37 9.02
CA LEU A 9 9.49 6.21 7.83
C LEU A 9 9.37 7.50 7.02
N SER A 10 10.06 8.58 7.43
CA SER A 10 10.12 9.84 6.68
C SER A 10 10.93 9.61 5.41
N GLY A 11 10.33 9.88 4.25
CA GLY A 11 10.93 9.60 2.94
C GLY A 11 10.80 8.16 2.45
N ILE A 12 10.25 7.23 3.27
CA ILE A 12 9.97 5.87 2.81
C ILE A 12 8.60 5.84 2.14
N PRO A 13 8.51 5.36 0.88
CA PRO A 13 7.25 5.22 0.17
C PRO A 13 6.36 4.17 0.85
N LEU A 14 5.06 4.46 0.96
CA LEU A 14 4.10 3.58 1.62
C LEU A 14 3.43 2.67 0.60
N LEU A 15 3.51 1.37 0.85
CA LEU A 15 2.79 0.34 0.11
C LEU A 15 1.62 -0.17 0.93
N ILE A 16 0.41 0.11 0.47
CA ILE A 16 -0.83 -0.34 1.09
C ILE A 16 -1.40 -1.50 0.28
N LEU A 17 -1.57 -2.64 0.93
CA LEU A 17 -2.07 -3.87 0.33
C LEU A 17 -3.44 -4.19 0.91
N GLY A 18 -4.49 -3.88 0.15
CA GLY A 18 -5.85 -4.35 0.40
C GLY A 18 -5.92 -5.84 0.09
N ASN A 19 -5.58 -6.67 1.09
CA ASN A 19 -5.68 -8.12 0.98
C ASN A 19 -7.14 -8.58 1.10
N LYS A 20 -7.45 -9.79 0.61
CA LYS A 20 -8.75 -10.45 0.66
C LYS A 20 -9.78 -9.97 -0.36
N ILE A 21 -9.35 -9.64 -1.58
CA ILE A 21 -10.29 -9.35 -2.68
C ILE A 21 -11.15 -10.56 -3.09
N ASP A 22 -10.81 -11.77 -2.63
CA ASP A 22 -11.54 -13.00 -2.88
C ASP A 22 -12.92 -13.05 -2.20
N LYS A 23 -13.16 -12.17 -1.22
CA LYS A 23 -14.48 -12.04 -0.59
C LYS A 23 -15.29 -10.94 -1.23
N SER A 24 -16.59 -11.18 -1.41
CA SER A 24 -17.51 -10.17 -1.94
C SER A 24 -17.65 -8.93 -1.04
N GLU A 25 -17.19 -9.00 0.21
CA GLU A 25 -17.08 -7.88 1.17
C GLU A 25 -15.76 -7.10 1.02
N ALA A 26 -14.97 -7.35 -0.03
CA ALA A 26 -13.71 -6.66 -0.24
C ALA A 26 -13.92 -5.15 -0.34
N LEU A 27 -13.24 -4.41 0.53
CA LEU A 27 -13.26 -2.96 0.54
C LEU A 27 -12.62 -2.45 -0.76
N SER A 28 -13.30 -1.55 -1.48
CA SER A 28 -12.77 -0.96 -2.70
C SER A 28 -11.58 -0.04 -2.41
N LYS A 29 -10.65 0.11 -3.38
CA LYS A 29 -9.48 1.02 -3.27
C LYS A 29 -9.82 2.39 -2.69
N PRO A 30 -10.82 3.14 -3.22
CA PRO A 30 -11.13 4.48 -2.70
C PRO A 30 -11.59 4.45 -1.24
N ALA A 31 -12.37 3.45 -0.83
CA ALA A 31 -12.82 3.33 0.57
C ALA A 31 -11.66 3.01 1.52
N LEU A 32 -10.67 2.23 1.08
CA LEU A 32 -9.47 1.94 1.88
C LEU A 32 -8.59 3.20 2.02
N VAL A 33 -8.43 3.95 0.94
CA VAL A 33 -7.70 5.23 0.90
C VAL A 33 -8.34 6.25 1.85
N ASP A 34 -9.66 6.36 1.82
CA ASP A 34 -10.44 7.24 2.69
C ASP A 34 -10.35 6.82 4.17
N GLN A 35 -10.57 5.52 4.48
CA GLN A 35 -10.47 5.01 5.86
C GLN A 35 -9.08 5.17 6.47
N LEU A 36 -8.03 5.00 5.67
CA LEU A 36 -6.64 5.17 6.12
C LEU A 36 -6.17 6.62 6.04
N GLY A 37 -6.98 7.52 5.50
CA GLY A 37 -6.64 8.94 5.34
C GLY A 37 -5.40 9.18 4.48
N LEU A 38 -5.16 8.32 3.48
CA LEU A 38 -3.93 8.39 2.68
C LEU A 38 -3.86 9.68 1.85
N GLU A 39 -5.00 10.29 1.51
CA GLU A 39 -5.05 11.60 0.84
C GLU A 39 -4.46 12.74 1.68
N SER A 40 -4.44 12.58 3.01
CA SER A 40 -3.80 13.53 3.91
C SER A 40 -2.28 13.38 3.92
N ILE A 41 -1.73 12.30 3.36
CA ILE A 41 -0.29 12.02 3.30
C ILE A 41 0.23 12.54 1.95
N LYS A 42 0.66 13.81 1.92
CA LYS A 42 1.31 14.42 0.75
C LYS A 42 2.84 14.44 0.83
N ASP A 43 3.37 14.08 1.99
CA ASP A 43 4.80 14.17 2.31
C ASP A 43 5.63 13.02 1.72
N ARG A 44 4.97 12.00 1.14
CA ARG A 44 5.63 10.81 0.57
C ARG A 44 4.74 10.15 -0.48
N GLU A 45 5.35 9.34 -1.33
CA GLU A 45 4.62 8.50 -2.27
C GLU A 45 3.83 7.41 -1.53
N VAL A 46 2.55 7.27 -1.87
CA VAL A 46 1.67 6.23 -1.34
C VAL A 46 1.09 5.45 -2.51
N CYS A 47 1.34 4.14 -2.54
CA CYS A 47 0.79 3.23 -3.52
C CYS A 47 -0.18 2.25 -2.87
N CYS A 48 -1.39 2.13 -3.43
CA CYS A 48 -2.42 1.24 -2.91
C CYS A 48 -2.79 0.17 -3.94
N TYR A 49 -2.47 -1.08 -3.62
CA TYR A 49 -2.80 -2.25 -4.43
C TYR A 49 -3.79 -3.15 -3.70
N MET A 50 -4.63 -3.81 -4.48
CA MET A 50 -5.61 -4.77 -4.00
C MET A 50 -5.16 -6.14 -4.46
N ILE A 51 -4.87 -7.02 -3.51
CA ILE A 51 -4.28 -8.33 -3.80
C ILE A 51 -5.12 -9.45 -3.21
N SER A 52 -5.05 -10.62 -3.83
CA SER A 52 -5.49 -11.87 -3.22
C SER A 52 -4.26 -12.72 -2.97
N CYS A 53 -3.88 -12.92 -1.70
CA CYS A 53 -2.87 -13.93 -1.36
C CYS A 53 -3.36 -15.35 -1.64
N LYS A 54 -4.68 -15.56 -1.73
CA LYS A 54 -5.29 -16.87 -1.95
C LYS A 54 -5.30 -17.27 -3.43
N ASP A 55 -5.66 -16.34 -4.30
CA ASP A 55 -5.71 -16.52 -5.75
C ASP A 55 -4.43 -16.02 -6.44
N SER A 56 -3.45 -15.56 -5.66
CA SER A 56 -2.21 -14.93 -6.14
C SER A 56 -2.46 -13.77 -7.11
N VAL A 57 -3.56 -13.04 -6.94
CA VAL A 57 -3.94 -11.93 -7.82
C VAL A 57 -3.21 -10.66 -7.43
N ASN A 58 -2.59 -9.99 -8.42
CA ASN A 58 -1.83 -8.74 -8.29
C ASN A 58 -0.55 -8.83 -7.42
N ILE A 59 -0.08 -10.03 -7.08
CA ILE A 59 1.17 -10.21 -6.35
C ILE A 59 2.39 -9.75 -7.17
N ASP A 60 2.40 -10.00 -8.48
CA ASP A 60 3.49 -9.58 -9.36
C ASP A 60 3.69 -8.06 -9.39
N VAL A 61 2.58 -7.30 -9.34
CA VAL A 61 2.60 -5.83 -9.32
C VAL A 61 3.19 -5.32 -8.00
N VAL A 62 2.86 -5.97 -6.89
CA VAL A 62 3.43 -5.65 -5.57
C VAL A 62 4.92 -5.96 -5.53
N ILE A 63 5.32 -7.11 -6.08
CA ILE A 63 6.73 -7.51 -6.20
C ILE A 63 7.50 -6.51 -7.07
N ASP A 64 6.98 -6.14 -8.25
CA ASP A 64 7.60 -5.14 -9.15
C ASP A 64 7.75 -3.78 -8.46
N TRP A 65 6.73 -3.34 -7.71
CA TRP A 65 6.79 -2.13 -6.91
C TRP A 65 7.88 -2.20 -5.84
N LEU A 66 7.97 -3.32 -5.11
CA LEU A 66 9.00 -3.54 -4.09
C LEU A 66 10.40 -3.54 -4.72
N ILE A 67 10.58 -4.16 -5.89
CA ILE A 67 11.86 -4.19 -6.60
C ILE A 67 12.26 -2.78 -7.03
N LYS A 68 11.34 -2.01 -7.62
CA LYS A 68 11.57 -0.62 -8.03
C LYS A 68 11.99 0.24 -6.85
N HIS A 69 11.26 0.16 -5.74
CA HIS A 69 11.55 0.96 -4.55
C HIS A 69 12.74 0.47 -3.74
N SER A 70 13.09 -0.82 -3.81
CA SER A 70 14.29 -1.35 -3.16
C SER A 70 15.59 -0.75 -3.71
N LYS A 71 15.57 -0.34 -4.99
CA LYS A 71 16.74 0.27 -5.66
C LYS A 71 16.85 1.79 -5.46
N THR A 72 15.80 2.44 -4.98
CA THR A 72 15.76 3.89 -4.76
C THR A 72 16.31 4.30 -3.39
N ALA A 73 16.59 3.34 -2.50
CA ALA A 73 17.34 3.59 -1.28
C ALA A 73 18.86 3.67 -1.58
N ASN A 74 19.28 4.73 -2.28
CA ASN A 74 20.69 5.03 -2.50
C ASN A 74 20.96 6.53 -2.39
#